data_AF-A0A914YAT4-F1
#
_entry.id   AF-A0A914YAT4-F1
#
_cell.length_a   1.000
_cell.length_b   1.000
_cell.length_c   1.000
_cell.angle_alpha   90.00
_cell.angle_beta   90.00
_cell.angle_gamma   90.00
#
_symmetry.space_group_name_H-M   'P 1'
#
loop_
_entity.id
_entity.type
_entity.pdbx_description
1 polymer ?
#
loop_
_entity_poly.entity_id
_entity_poly.type
_entity_poly.pdbx_seq_one_letter_code
_entity_poly.pdbx_strand_id
1 'polypeptide(L)'
;MSQEPTQSSAPKEPIVKVEEKKLVVSFIQFLRQKVSANECTDAQIEGLEIAVQCLESAFSLTDKNYAFQPSKSLLQLLTEAEGLRAGEEEFPAPSADDIQRANALKEEGNECVKASKFNDAIERYNQAIKLNRDPVYFCNRAAAYCRLEQYDLAIQDCQWV
;
A
#
# COMPACT_ATOMS: atom_id res chain seq x y z
N MET A 1 -60.70 3.24 25.60
CA MET A 1 -59.64 4.27 25.61
C MET A 1 -58.56 3.77 26.56
N SER A 2 -57.55 3.08 26.02
CA SER A 2 -56.40 2.64 26.80
C SER A 2 -55.18 3.15 26.06
N GLN A 3 -54.49 4.08 26.68
CA GLN A 3 -53.26 4.69 26.18
C GLN A 3 -52.14 3.64 26.19
N GLU A 4 -51.44 3.47 25.08
CA GLU A 4 -50.16 2.76 25.03
C GLU A 4 -49.06 3.63 25.69
N PRO A 5 -48.15 3.04 26.47
CA PRO A 5 -47.01 3.75 27.00
C PRO A 5 -45.97 3.96 25.90
N THR A 6 -45.59 5.23 25.72
CA THR A 6 -44.48 5.72 24.92
C THR A 6 -43.18 4.99 25.27
N GLN A 7 -42.69 4.13 24.37
CA GLN A 7 -41.32 3.64 24.42
C GLN A 7 -40.37 4.79 24.05
N SER A 8 -39.77 5.39 25.07
CA SER A 8 -38.61 6.27 24.93
C SER A 8 -37.41 5.43 24.44
N SER A 9 -37.17 5.44 23.13
CA SER A 9 -35.94 4.89 22.57
C SER A 9 -34.81 5.90 22.81
N ALA A 10 -34.03 5.68 23.85
CA ALA A 10 -32.77 6.40 24.06
C ALA A 10 -31.88 6.31 22.80
N PRO A 11 -31.19 7.39 22.41
CA PRO A 11 -30.26 7.35 21.28
C PRO A 11 -29.15 6.35 21.62
N LYS A 12 -29.03 5.28 20.84
CA LYS A 12 -27.87 4.38 20.91
C LYS A 12 -26.65 5.20 20.49
N GLU A 13 -25.86 5.64 21.45
CA GLU A 13 -24.57 6.26 21.17
C GLU A 13 -23.78 5.34 20.23
N PRO A 14 -23.23 5.85 19.12
CA PRO A 14 -22.43 5.04 18.22
C PRO A 14 -21.18 4.59 18.97
N ILE A 15 -21.11 3.28 19.27
CA ILE A 15 -19.93 2.67 19.86
C ILE A 15 -18.87 2.54 18.76
N VAL A 16 -18.14 3.63 18.52
CA VAL A 16 -16.99 3.64 17.62
C VAL A 16 -15.91 2.72 18.22
N LYS A 17 -15.46 1.74 17.45
CA LYS A 17 -14.43 0.79 17.89
C LYS A 17 -13.09 1.49 18.08
N VAL A 18 -12.28 0.98 19.00
CA VAL A 18 -10.94 1.52 19.30
C VAL A 18 -10.07 1.61 18.03
N GLU A 19 -10.17 0.63 17.12
CA GLU A 19 -9.40 0.62 15.87
C GLU A 19 -9.87 1.67 14.87
N GLU A 20 -11.16 1.95 14.81
CA GLU A 20 -11.72 3.03 13.98
C GLU A 20 -11.21 4.39 14.47
N LYS A 21 -11.13 4.59 15.79
CA LYS A 21 -10.53 5.81 16.36
C LYS A 21 -9.05 5.95 16.00
N LYS A 22 -8.27 4.86 16.01
CA LYS A 22 -6.86 4.90 15.61
C LYS A 22 -6.67 5.24 14.13
N LEU A 23 -7.55 4.74 13.26
CA LEU A 23 -7.53 5.08 11.83
C LEU A 23 -7.80 6.58 11.62
N VAL A 24 -8.83 7.11 12.28
CA VAL A 24 -9.18 8.53 12.16
C VAL A 24 -8.06 9.43 12.73
N VAL A 25 -7.43 9.04 13.84
CA VAL A 25 -6.25 9.74 14.37
C VAL A 25 -5.10 9.76 13.36
N SER A 26 -4.83 8.63 12.70
CA SER A 26 -3.78 8.54 11.67
C SER A 26 -4.08 9.44 10.47
N PHE A 27 -5.36 9.56 10.09
CA PHE A 27 -5.79 10.48 9.03
C PHE A 27 -5.68 11.95 9.45
N ILE A 28 -6.08 12.30 10.67
CA ILE A 28 -5.92 13.67 11.20
C ILE A 28 -4.44 14.08 11.24
N GLN A 29 -3.55 13.17 11.66
CA GLN A 29 -2.11 13.43 11.64
C GLN A 29 -1.60 13.70 10.23
N PHE A 30 -2.10 12.96 9.22
CA PHE A 30 -1.78 13.22 7.82
C PHE A 30 -2.25 14.62 7.37
N LEU A 31 -3.49 15.03 7.70
CA LEU A 31 -3.97 16.37 7.36
C LEU A 31 -3.11 17.47 8.02
N ARG A 32 -2.74 17.30 9.30
CA ARG A 32 -1.85 18.22 10.03
C ARG A 32 -0.45 18.27 9.42
N GLN A 33 0.10 17.14 8.97
CA GLN A 33 1.37 17.09 8.25
C GLN A 33 1.30 17.86 6.93
N LYS A 34 0.20 17.75 6.17
CA LYS A 34 0.01 18.52 4.92
C LYS A 34 -0.06 20.03 5.16
N VAL A 35 -0.73 20.46 6.23
CA VAL A 35 -0.76 21.87 6.65
C VAL A 35 0.65 22.36 7.03
N SER A 36 1.39 21.58 7.81
CA SER A 36 2.74 21.95 8.28
C SER A 36 3.84 21.85 7.21
N ALA A 37 3.63 21.07 6.14
CA ALA A 37 4.52 21.01 4.98
C ALA A 37 4.43 22.25 4.06
N ASN A 38 3.55 23.21 4.35
CA ASN A 38 3.35 24.45 3.59
C ASN A 38 3.01 24.24 2.10
N GLU A 39 2.40 23.09 1.79
CA GLU A 39 1.93 22.71 0.45
C GLU A 39 0.47 23.16 0.19
N CYS A 40 -0.13 23.89 1.12
CA CYS A 40 -1.54 24.30 1.09
C CYS A 40 -1.66 25.83 1.06
N THR A 41 -2.64 26.33 0.30
CA THR A 41 -3.09 27.72 0.37
C THR A 41 -3.85 27.99 1.67
N ASP A 42 -3.92 29.25 2.10
CA ASP A 42 -4.62 29.65 3.33
C ASP A 42 -6.08 29.16 3.38
N ALA A 43 -6.78 29.20 2.25
CA ALA A 43 -8.15 28.68 2.15
C ALA A 43 -8.23 27.16 2.33
N GLN A 44 -7.22 26.42 1.87
CA GLN A 44 -7.14 24.96 2.08
C GLN A 44 -6.80 24.63 3.53
N ILE A 45 -5.94 25.42 4.18
CA ILE A 45 -5.60 25.24 5.59
C ILE A 45 -6.86 25.37 6.45
N GLU A 46 -7.66 26.43 6.24
CA GLU A 46 -8.91 26.63 6.97
C GLU A 46 -9.88 25.46 6.76
N GLY A 47 -10.05 25.00 5.51
CA GLY A 47 -10.90 23.86 5.20
C GLY A 47 -10.42 22.56 5.86
N LEU A 48 -9.11 22.33 5.91
CA LEU A 48 -8.51 21.16 6.55
C LEU A 48 -8.66 21.20 8.08
N GLU A 49 -8.53 22.36 8.71
CA GLU A 49 -8.75 22.51 10.15
C GLU A 49 -10.20 22.24 10.55
N ILE A 50 -11.16 22.74 9.75
CA ILE A 50 -12.59 22.45 9.95
C ILE A 50 -12.85 20.95 9.82
N ALA A 51 -12.23 20.29 8.82
CA ALA A 51 -12.37 18.85 8.63
C ALA A 51 -11.82 18.06 9.84
N VAL A 52 -10.66 18.48 10.39
CA VAL A 52 -10.09 17.87 11.60
C VAL A 52 -11.05 18.00 12.79
N GLN A 53 -11.61 19.19 13.04
CA GLN A 53 -12.55 19.39 14.14
C GLN A 53 -13.84 18.57 13.97
N CYS A 54 -14.35 18.47 12.73
CA CYS A 54 -15.49 17.63 12.41
C CYS A 54 -15.21 16.15 12.74
N LEU A 55 -14.03 15.65 12.37
CA LEU A 55 -13.63 14.27 12.64
C LEU A 55 -13.41 14.00 14.14
N GLU A 56 -12.81 14.94 14.86
CA GLU A 56 -12.63 14.84 16.31
C GLU A 56 -13.98 14.72 17.05
N SER A 57 -14.95 15.55 16.66
CA SER A 57 -16.30 15.53 17.22
C SER A 57 -17.06 14.26 16.83
N ALA A 58 -17.07 13.91 15.53
CA ALA A 58 -17.82 12.78 15.00
C ALA A 58 -17.40 11.43 15.62
N PHE A 59 -16.11 11.26 15.91
CA PHE A 59 -15.56 10.03 16.48
C PHE A 59 -15.31 10.09 17.99
N SER A 60 -15.70 11.20 18.63
CA SER A 60 -15.46 11.45 20.06
C SER A 60 -14.00 11.16 20.44
N LEU A 61 -13.08 11.82 19.73
CA LEU A 61 -11.64 11.72 19.96
C LEU A 61 -11.23 12.64 21.13
N THR A 62 -10.30 12.17 21.94
CA THR A 62 -9.73 12.88 23.08
C THR A 62 -8.21 12.88 22.98
N ASP A 63 -7.53 13.70 23.79
CA ASP A 63 -6.05 13.77 23.81
C ASP A 63 -5.37 12.40 24.01
N LYS A 64 -6.05 11.48 24.72
CA LYS A 64 -5.57 10.10 24.92
C LYS A 64 -5.51 9.30 23.63
N ASN A 65 -6.33 9.62 22.63
CA ASN A 65 -6.32 8.97 21.33
C ASN A 65 -5.08 9.38 20.51
N TYR A 66 -4.53 10.57 20.75
CA TYR A 66 -3.30 11.07 20.13
C TYR A 66 -2.01 10.59 20.79
N ALA A 67 -2.09 9.96 21.97
CA ALA A 67 -0.93 9.35 22.63
C ALA A 67 -0.35 8.18 21.81
N PHE A 68 -1.16 7.60 20.91
CA PHE A 68 -0.69 6.63 19.93
C PHE A 68 -0.10 7.36 18.72
N GLN A 69 1.21 7.22 18.54
CA GLN A 69 1.91 7.63 17.33
C GLN A 69 2.11 6.39 16.45
N PRO A 70 1.42 6.28 15.30
CA PRO A 70 1.65 5.18 14.39
C PRO A 70 3.09 5.23 13.86
N SER A 71 3.79 4.10 13.88
CA SER A 71 5.19 4.00 13.45
C SER A 71 5.39 4.24 11.94
N LYS A 72 4.31 4.13 11.15
CA LYS A 72 4.28 4.37 9.72
C LYS A 72 3.20 5.42 9.41
N SER A 73 3.47 6.30 8.46
CA SER A 73 2.46 7.27 8.01
C SER A 73 1.33 6.56 7.27
N LEU A 74 0.14 7.16 7.27
CA LEU A 74 -1.02 6.60 6.56
C LEU A 74 -0.76 6.51 5.05
N LEU A 75 0.00 7.46 4.49
CA LEU A 75 0.50 7.38 3.12
C LEU A 75 1.39 6.17 2.91
N GLN A 76 2.36 5.92 3.80
CA GLN A 76 3.25 4.77 3.68
C GLN A 76 2.48 3.44 3.76
N LEU A 77 1.46 3.34 4.62
CA LEU A 77 0.59 2.16 4.67
C LEU A 77 -0.26 2.00 3.40
N LEU A 78 -0.77 3.10 2.84
CA LEU A 78 -1.54 3.05 1.59
C LEU A 78 -0.64 2.62 0.43
N THR A 79 0.55 3.20 0.32
CA THR A 79 1.60 2.82 -0.63
C THR A 79 1.96 1.33 -0.51
N GLU A 80 2.14 0.83 0.71
CA GLU A 80 2.38 -0.60 0.95
C GLU A 80 1.17 -1.48 0.55
N ALA A 81 -0.06 -1.01 0.79
CA ALA A 81 -1.30 -1.76 0.51
C ALA A 81 -1.70 -1.76 -0.98
N GLU A 82 -1.45 -0.67 -1.70
CA GLU A 82 -1.70 -0.55 -3.14
C GLU A 82 -0.67 -1.33 -3.97
N GLY A 83 0.36 -1.90 -3.35
CA GLY A 83 1.45 -2.58 -4.06
C GLY A 83 2.33 -1.63 -4.88
N LEU A 84 1.97 -0.35 -4.94
CA LEU A 84 2.76 0.73 -5.47
C LEU A 84 3.83 1.07 -4.45
N ARG A 85 5.01 0.45 -4.50
CA ARG A 85 6.17 0.92 -3.73
C ARG A 85 6.56 2.30 -4.28
N ALA A 86 5.94 3.36 -3.75
CA ALA A 86 6.43 4.73 -3.84
C ALA A 86 7.68 4.79 -2.98
N GLY A 87 8.79 4.59 -3.65
CA GLY A 87 10.08 4.37 -3.06
C GLY A 87 10.91 3.74 -4.14
N GLU A 88 11.62 4.59 -4.88
CA GLU A 88 12.92 4.29 -5.41
C GLU A 88 13.76 3.72 -4.24
N GLU A 89 13.57 2.44 -3.92
CA GLU A 89 14.68 1.65 -3.40
C GLU A 89 15.65 1.62 -4.57
N GLU A 90 16.56 2.59 -4.57
CA GLU A 90 17.79 2.56 -5.32
C GLU A 90 18.47 1.25 -4.91
N PHE A 91 18.15 0.18 -5.65
CA PHE A 91 18.89 -1.07 -5.55
C PHE A 91 20.35 -0.64 -5.71
N PRO A 92 21.24 -1.00 -4.78
CA PRO A 92 22.64 -0.66 -4.93
C PRO A 92 23.04 -1.11 -6.33
N ALA A 93 23.63 -0.19 -7.11
CA ALA A 93 23.92 -0.43 -8.51
C ALA A 93 24.57 -1.82 -8.64
N PRO A 94 23.93 -2.76 -9.36
CA PRO A 94 24.33 -4.16 -9.28
C PRO A 94 25.77 -4.28 -9.75
N SER A 95 26.58 -5.03 -9.01
CA SER A 95 27.96 -5.25 -9.41
C SER A 95 28.01 -6.01 -10.74
N ALA A 96 29.12 -5.92 -11.47
CA ALA A 96 29.28 -6.69 -12.71
C ALA A 96 29.04 -8.20 -12.48
N ASP A 97 29.43 -8.73 -11.32
CA ASP A 97 29.19 -10.12 -10.93
C ASP A 97 27.70 -10.41 -10.70
N ASP A 98 26.96 -9.49 -10.09
CA ASP A 98 25.51 -9.63 -9.88
C ASP A 98 24.75 -9.61 -11.20
N ILE A 99 25.13 -8.73 -12.13
CA ILE A 99 24.57 -8.67 -13.48
C ILE A 99 24.85 -9.98 -14.24
N GLN A 100 26.06 -10.53 -14.13
CA GLN A 100 26.39 -11.81 -14.76
C GLN A 100 25.56 -12.96 -14.18
N ARG A 101 25.46 -13.05 -12.84
CA ARG A 101 24.64 -14.07 -12.16
C ARG A 101 23.16 -13.93 -12.49
N ALA A 102 22.63 -12.70 -12.54
CA ALA A 102 21.26 -12.44 -12.93
C ALA A 102 20.98 -12.89 -14.37
N ASN A 103 21.91 -12.65 -15.29
CA ASN A 103 21.78 -13.09 -16.67
C ASN A 103 21.85 -14.61 -16.82
N ALA A 104 22.72 -15.30 -16.07
CA ALA A 104 22.75 -16.76 -16.03
C ALA A 104 21.41 -17.33 -15.53
N LEU A 105 20.85 -16.77 -14.46
CA LEU A 105 19.54 -17.16 -13.94
C LEU A 105 18.40 -16.89 -14.95
N LYS A 106 18.46 -15.78 -15.69
CA LYS A 106 17.53 -15.54 -16.80
C LYS A 106 17.63 -16.64 -17.87
N GLU A 107 18.85 -17.03 -18.26
CA GLU A 107 19.05 -18.09 -19.24
C GLU A 107 18.51 -19.44 -18.74
N GLU A 108 18.75 -19.79 -17.47
CA GLU A 108 18.14 -20.97 -16.84
C GLU A 108 16.61 -20.90 -16.84
N GLY A 109 16.04 -19.72 -16.57
CA GLY A 109 14.60 -19.47 -16.67
C GLY A 109 14.07 -19.69 -18.08
N ASN A 110 14.79 -19.20 -19.09
CA ASN A 110 14.43 -19.39 -20.50
C ASN A 110 14.44 -20.88 -20.90
N GLU A 111 15.43 -21.65 -20.44
CA GLU A 111 15.46 -23.10 -20.66
C GLU A 111 14.28 -23.81 -19.97
N CYS A 112 13.90 -23.36 -18.77
CA CYS A 112 12.70 -23.86 -18.10
C CYS A 112 11.41 -23.54 -18.89
N VAL A 113 11.29 -22.34 -19.47
CA VAL A 113 10.16 -21.98 -20.35
C VAL A 113 10.12 -22.87 -21.60
N LYS A 114 11.27 -23.13 -22.24
CA LYS A 114 11.36 -24.06 -23.39
C LYS A 114 10.93 -25.48 -23.01
N ALA A 115 11.27 -25.91 -21.78
CA ALA A 115 10.84 -27.18 -21.21
C ALA A 115 9.39 -27.16 -20.70
N SER A 116 8.63 -26.07 -20.90
CA SER A 116 7.26 -25.86 -20.38
C SER A 116 7.14 -25.95 -18.85
N LYS A 117 8.25 -25.75 -18.13
CA LYS A 117 8.31 -25.70 -16.66
C LYS A 117 8.17 -24.25 -16.20
N PHE A 118 6.97 -23.69 -16.32
CA PHE A 118 6.74 -22.27 -16.09
C PHE A 118 6.93 -21.84 -14.63
N ASN A 119 6.55 -22.68 -13.65
CA ASN A 119 6.78 -22.39 -12.23
C ASN A 119 8.28 -22.31 -11.90
N ASP A 120 9.08 -23.24 -12.43
CA ASP A 120 10.55 -23.22 -12.24
C ASP A 120 11.16 -21.99 -12.93
N ALA A 121 10.67 -21.63 -14.12
CA ALA A 121 11.10 -20.43 -14.82
C ALA A 121 10.85 -19.15 -14.00
N ILE A 122 9.66 -19.02 -13.42
CA ILE A 122 9.29 -17.89 -12.55
C ILE A 122 10.25 -17.78 -11.38
N GLU A 123 10.61 -18.90 -10.74
CA GLU A 123 11.53 -18.88 -9.61
C GLU A 123 12.95 -18.43 -10.03
N ARG A 124 13.41 -18.83 -11.22
CA ARG A 124 14.70 -18.34 -11.75
C ARG A 124 14.67 -16.85 -12.06
N TYR A 125 13.59 -16.34 -12.66
CA TYR A 125 13.43 -14.89 -12.88
C TYR A 125 13.33 -14.12 -11.57
N ASN A 126 12.65 -14.66 -10.54
CA ASN A 126 12.61 -14.06 -9.20
C ASN A 126 14.02 -13.90 -8.62
N GLN A 127 14.86 -14.91 -8.77
CA GLN A 127 16.26 -14.85 -8.31
C GLN A 127 17.08 -13.85 -9.12
N ALA A 128 16.88 -13.77 -10.45
CA ALA A 128 17.53 -12.77 -11.29
C ALA A 128 17.14 -11.34 -10.87
N ILE A 129 15.85 -11.08 -10.64
CA ILE A 129 15.30 -9.78 -10.22
C ILE A 129 15.84 -9.32 -8.86
N LYS A 130 16.17 -10.26 -7.96
CA LYS A 130 16.80 -9.95 -6.66
C LYS A 130 18.24 -9.44 -6.82
N LEU A 131 18.94 -9.84 -7.88
CA LEU A 131 20.33 -9.46 -8.15
C LEU A 131 20.43 -8.22 -9.03
N ASN A 132 19.59 -8.14 -10.06
CA ASN A 132 19.51 -7.01 -10.97
C ASN A 132 18.07 -6.86 -11.45
N ARG A 133 17.52 -5.65 -11.41
CA ARG A 133 16.14 -5.36 -11.82
C ARG A 133 16.07 -4.93 -13.28
N ASP A 134 16.59 -5.76 -14.17
CA ASP A 134 16.48 -5.53 -15.61
C ASP A 134 15.01 -5.72 -16.06
N PRO A 135 14.41 -4.76 -16.78
CA PRO A 135 13.05 -4.88 -17.30
C PRO A 135 12.80 -6.18 -18.08
N VAL A 136 13.83 -6.72 -18.75
CA VAL A 136 13.74 -7.98 -19.50
C VAL A 136 13.32 -9.14 -18.60
N TYR A 137 13.75 -9.17 -17.34
CA TYR A 137 13.42 -10.26 -16.42
C TYR A 137 11.94 -10.23 -16.02
N PHE A 138 11.37 -9.04 -15.84
CA PHE A 138 9.95 -8.86 -15.56
C PHE A 138 9.10 -9.26 -16.77
N CYS A 139 9.49 -8.84 -17.99
CA CYS A 139 8.82 -9.27 -19.23
C CYS A 139 8.80 -10.80 -19.40
N ASN A 140 9.93 -11.47 -19.13
CA ASN A 140 10.03 -12.92 -19.25
C ASN A 140 9.23 -13.65 -18.17
N ARG A 141 9.17 -13.11 -16.95
CA ARG A 141 8.33 -13.63 -15.87
C ARG A 141 6.84 -13.44 -16.15
N ALA A 142 6.44 -12.27 -16.67
CA ALA A 142 5.08 -12.00 -17.12
C ALA A 142 4.64 -12.99 -18.20
N ALA A 143 5.52 -13.28 -19.17
CA ALA A 143 5.23 -14.28 -20.20
C ALA A 143 5.02 -15.69 -19.60
N ALA A 144 5.79 -16.07 -18.57
CA ALA A 144 5.59 -17.34 -17.85
C ALA A 144 4.28 -17.35 -17.04
N TYR A 145 3.91 -16.24 -16.39
CA TYR A 145 2.62 -16.11 -15.71
C TYR A 145 1.43 -16.20 -16.67
N CYS A 146 1.53 -15.60 -17.86
CA CYS A 146 0.52 -15.74 -18.91
C CYS A 146 0.31 -17.19 -19.35
N ARG A 147 1.36 -18.02 -19.36
CA ARG A 147 1.27 -19.45 -19.67
C ARG A 147 0.60 -20.28 -18.56
N LEU A 148 0.58 -19.76 -17.34
CA LEU A 148 -0.08 -20.35 -16.18
C LEU A 148 -1.46 -19.73 -15.90
N GLU A 149 -1.96 -18.86 -16.79
CA GLU A 149 -3.23 -18.14 -16.64
C GLU A 149 -3.27 -17.22 -15.40
N GLN A 150 -2.10 -16.83 -14.88
CA GLN A 150 -1.96 -15.91 -13.74
C GLN A 150 -1.89 -14.46 -14.24
N TYR A 151 -2.98 -13.98 -14.85
CA TYR A 151 -2.99 -12.69 -15.54
C TYR A 151 -2.79 -11.49 -14.61
N ASP A 152 -3.29 -11.54 -13.37
CA ASP A 152 -3.12 -10.46 -12.39
C ASP A 152 -1.63 -10.20 -12.09
N LEU A 153 -0.85 -11.28 -11.93
CA LEU A 153 0.60 -11.20 -11.69
C LEU A 153 1.36 -10.75 -12.95
N ALA A 154 0.91 -11.16 -14.13
CA ALA A 154 1.49 -10.68 -15.39
C ALA A 154 1.24 -9.18 -15.61
N ILE A 155 0.04 -8.68 -15.29
CA ILE A 155 -0.28 -7.25 -15.35
C ILE A 155 0.57 -6.47 -14.37
N GLN A 156 0.73 -6.98 -13.15
CA GLN A 156 1.61 -6.39 -12.16
C GLN A 156 3.03 -6.26 -12.72
N ASP A 157 3.61 -7.34 -13.28
CA ASP A 157 4.95 -7.32 -13.90
C ASP A 157 5.08 -6.30 -15.04
N CYS A 158 4.05 -6.10 -15.86
CA CYS A 158 4.04 -5.10 -16.92
C CYS A 158 3.99 -3.65 -16.39
N GLN A 159 3.62 -3.42 -15.14
CA GLN A 159 3.66 -2.10 -14.49
C GLN A 159 5.04 -1.77 -13.91
N TRP A 160 5.92 -2.77 -13.76
CA TRP A 160 7.30 -2.60 -13.26
C TRP A 160 8.33 -2.34 -14.38
N VAL A 161 7.89 -2.20 -15.63
CA VAL A 161 8.71 -2.00 -16.85
C VAL A 161 8.67 -0.55 -17.32
#